data_AF-A0A7W7T3I1-F1
#
_entry.id   AF-A0A7W7T3I1-F1
#
_cell.length_a   1.000
_cell.length_b   1.000
_cell.length_c   1.000
_cell.angle_alpha   90.00
_cell.angle_beta   90.00
_cell.angle_gamma   90.00
#
_symmetry.space_group_name_H-M   'P 1'
#
loop_
_entity.id
_entity.type
_entity.pdbx_description
1 polymer ?
#
loop_
_entity_poly.entity_id
_entity_poly.type
_entity_poly.pdbx_seq_one_letter_code
_entity_poly.pdbx_strand_id
1 'polypeptide(L)'
;MDEADALIGLVRVESPSAAPVLLDVHLSGDPYAQGSDVGITVDRGVIRYSGPEWPHGVVSAGNASTDGEPRSYFYMGHGREFPANSEVPIDVVRQAVKEFMESSGARPTCVRWQDAP
;
A
#
# COMPACT_ATOMS: atom_id res chain seq x y z
N MET A 1 5.03 18.19 10.28
CA MET A 1 5.34 16.91 9.62
C MET A 1 4.06 16.13 9.64
N ASP A 2 3.60 15.68 8.47
CA ASP A 2 2.35 14.93 8.34
C ASP A 2 2.46 13.58 9.07
N GLU A 3 1.41 13.16 9.77
CA GLU A 3 1.38 11.91 10.55
C GLU A 3 1.59 10.68 9.65
N ALA A 4 1.01 10.72 8.44
CA ALA A 4 1.21 9.70 7.41
C ALA A 4 2.69 9.59 7.00
N ASP A 5 3.36 10.72 6.78
CA ASP A 5 4.78 10.72 6.41
C ASP A 5 5.67 10.19 7.53
N ALA A 6 5.33 10.50 8.78
CA ALA A 6 6.07 10.02 9.94
C ALA A 6 5.93 8.51 10.10
N LEU A 7 4.71 7.97 9.97
CA LEU A 7 4.45 6.53 10.04
C LEU A 7 5.16 5.77 8.89
N ILE A 8 5.02 6.24 7.65
CA ILE A 8 5.72 5.65 6.50
C ILE A 8 7.24 5.73 6.71
N GLY A 9 7.75 6.86 7.20
CA GLY A 9 9.16 7.05 7.53
C GLY A 9 9.67 6.02 8.53
N LEU A 10 8.93 5.78 9.61
CA LEU A 10 9.25 4.76 10.62
C LEU A 10 9.25 3.35 10.01
N VAL A 11 8.19 2.99 9.29
CA VAL A 11 8.02 1.64 8.73
C VAL A 11 9.11 1.33 7.70
N ARG A 12 9.57 2.31 6.93
CA ARG A 12 10.71 2.14 6.02
C ARG A 12 12.01 1.78 6.74
N VAL A 13 12.21 2.28 7.96
CA VAL A 13 13.41 2.02 8.76
C VAL A 13 13.32 0.67 9.46
N GLU A 14 12.14 0.34 9.99
CA GLU A 14 11.93 -0.86 10.81
C GLU A 14 11.58 -2.12 9.99
N SER A 15 11.13 -1.96 8.74
CA SER A 15 10.72 -3.10 7.90
C SER A 15 11.91 -4.00 7.54
N PRO A 16 11.87 -5.30 7.89
CA PRO A 16 12.89 -6.24 7.46
C PRO A 16 12.88 -6.39 5.93
N SER A 17 14.05 -6.37 5.29
CA SER A 17 14.15 -6.55 3.84
C SER A 17 13.63 -7.91 3.35
N ALA A 18 13.79 -8.96 4.17
CA ALA A 18 13.32 -10.31 3.88
C ALA A 18 11.83 -10.53 4.20
N ALA A 19 11.22 -9.65 5.00
CA ALA A 19 9.81 -9.72 5.38
C ALA A 19 9.23 -8.29 5.48
N PRO A 20 9.04 -7.60 4.34
CA PRO A 20 8.57 -6.23 4.32
C PRO A 20 7.19 -6.11 4.96
N VAL A 21 6.94 -5.05 5.72
CA VAL A 21 5.69 -4.86 6.45
C VAL A 21 4.56 -4.50 5.48
N LEU A 22 3.39 -5.10 5.70
CA LEU A 22 2.11 -4.68 5.15
C LEU A 22 1.32 -3.95 6.24
N LEU A 23 1.12 -2.65 6.05
CA LEU A 23 0.24 -1.85 6.90
C LEU A 23 -1.20 -2.03 6.48
N ASP A 24 -2.09 -2.04 7.46
CA ASP A 24 -3.52 -2.02 7.25
C ASP A 24 -4.06 -0.64 7.68
N VAL A 25 -4.52 0.15 6.71
CA VAL A 25 -4.91 1.55 6.89
C VAL A 25 -6.43 1.68 6.79
N HIS A 26 -7.03 2.12 7.89
CA HIS A 26 -8.47 2.31 8.04
C HIS A 26 -8.78 3.71 8.57
N LEU A 27 -9.94 4.24 8.19
CA LEU A 27 -10.48 5.45 8.81
C LEU A 27 -11.19 5.12 10.12
N SER A 28 -10.98 5.97 11.13
CA SER A 28 -11.60 5.80 12.43
C SER A 28 -13.12 5.89 12.35
N GLY A 29 -13.82 4.91 12.93
CA GLY A 29 -15.28 4.95 13.09
C GLY A 29 -16.05 3.88 12.31
N ASP A 30 -15.40 3.18 11.37
CA ASP A 30 -15.98 2.02 10.70
C ASP A 30 -14.90 0.99 10.34
N PRO A 31 -14.70 -0.08 11.14
CA PRO A 31 -13.72 -1.13 10.85
C PRO A 31 -14.13 -2.06 9.70
N TYR A 32 -15.34 -1.89 9.14
CA TYR A 32 -15.81 -2.60 7.96
C TYR A 32 -15.79 -1.72 6.71
N ALA A 33 -15.42 -0.44 6.85
CA ALA A 33 -15.28 0.47 5.73
C ALA A 33 -14.01 0.19 4.93
N GLN A 34 -14.02 0.76 3.72
CA GLN A 34 -12.92 0.88 2.76
C GLN A 34 -11.53 0.82 3.43
N GLY A 35 -10.79 -0.23 3.10
CA GLY A 35 -9.45 -0.48 3.64
C GLY A 35 -8.39 -0.28 2.56
N SER A 36 -7.25 0.28 2.96
CA SER A 36 -6.06 0.32 2.12
C SER A 36 -4.93 -0.46 2.79
N ASP A 37 -4.46 -1.52 2.12
CA ASP A 37 -3.26 -2.21 2.55
C ASP A 37 -2.04 -1.54 1.89
N VAL A 38 -1.00 -1.21 2.66
CA VAL A 38 0.18 -0.51 2.16
C VAL A 38 1.44 -1.28 2.53
N GLY A 39 2.04 -1.91 1.52
CA GLY A 39 3.31 -2.61 1.66
C GLY A 39 4.47 -1.62 1.49
N ILE A 40 5.44 -1.63 2.41
CA ILE A 40 6.54 -0.67 2.42
C ILE A 40 7.90 -1.39 2.44
N THR A 41 8.80 -0.97 1.56
CA THR A 41 10.24 -1.28 1.60
C THR A 41 11.03 0.02 1.71
N VAL A 42 12.36 -0.04 1.57
CA VAL A 42 13.21 1.14 1.66
C VAL A 42 12.84 2.17 0.58
N ASP A 43 12.78 1.86 -0.70
CA ASP A 43 12.63 2.87 -1.77
C ASP A 43 11.31 2.79 -2.56
N ARG A 44 10.49 1.79 -2.27
CA ARG A 44 9.24 1.52 -2.98
C ARG A 44 8.21 0.84 -2.07
N GLY A 45 7.03 0.61 -2.62
CA GLY A 45 5.99 -0.14 -1.94
C GLY A 45 4.86 -0.52 -2.87
N VAL A 46 3.83 -1.14 -2.31
CA VAL A 46 2.62 -1.55 -3.02
C VAL A 46 1.40 -1.02 -2.27
N ILE A 47 0.34 -0.69 -3.00
CA ILE A 47 -0.92 -0.25 -2.41
C ILE A 47 -2.01 -1.19 -2.90
N ARG A 48 -2.79 -1.74 -1.98
CA ARG A 48 -4.07 -2.36 -2.26
C ARG A 48 -5.17 -1.46 -1.77
N TYR A 49 -6.25 -1.38 -2.53
CA TYR A 49 -7.47 -0.72 -2.12
C TYR A 49 -8.64 -1.66 -2.32
N SER A 50 -9.54 -1.71 -1.34
CA SER A 50 -10.85 -2.37 -1.49
C SER A 50 -11.95 -1.48 -0.94
N GLY A 51 -13.05 -1.41 -1.67
CA GLY A 51 -14.22 -0.61 -1.32
C GLY A 51 -15.47 -1.11 -2.04
N PRO A 52 -16.63 -0.47 -1.84
CA PRO A 52 -17.90 -0.93 -2.43
C PRO A 52 -17.86 -1.11 -3.95
N GLU A 53 -17.16 -0.23 -4.66
CA GLU A 53 -16.99 -0.29 -6.11
C GLU A 53 -15.92 -1.30 -6.57
N TRP A 54 -15.02 -1.70 -5.65
CA TRP A 54 -13.94 -2.67 -5.90
C TRP A 54 -13.97 -3.79 -4.86
N PRO A 55 -14.99 -4.66 -4.89
CA PRO A 55 -15.18 -5.70 -3.87
C PRO A 55 -14.06 -6.76 -3.88
N HIS A 56 -13.44 -6.99 -5.04
CA HIS A 56 -12.26 -7.86 -5.17
C HIS A 56 -10.94 -7.11 -4.88
N GLY A 57 -11.03 -5.79 -4.75
CA GLY A 57 -9.90 -4.90 -4.60
C GLY A 57 -9.12 -4.69 -5.90
N VAL A 58 -8.29 -3.66 -5.85
CA VAL A 58 -7.34 -3.30 -6.90
C VAL A 58 -5.98 -3.07 -6.26
N VAL A 59 -4.93 -3.26 -7.03
CA VAL A 59 -3.55 -3.02 -6.60
C VAL A 59 -2.92 -1.93 -7.46
N SER A 60 -1.94 -1.21 -6.91
CA SER A 60 -1.13 -0.27 -7.67
C SER A 60 -0.51 -0.97 -8.89
N ALA A 61 -0.33 -0.23 -9.97
CA ALA A 61 0.34 -0.66 -11.18
C ALA A 61 1.57 0.22 -11.42
N GLY A 62 2.74 -0.41 -11.45
CA GLY A 62 4.03 0.25 -11.48
C GLY A 62 5.14 -0.65 -12.02
N ASN A 63 6.36 -0.14 -12.00
CA ASN A 63 7.55 -0.84 -12.48
C ASN A 63 8.76 -0.59 -11.55
N ALA A 64 8.50 -0.30 -10.28
CA ALA A 64 9.57 -0.03 -9.31
C ALA A 64 10.25 -1.31 -8.79
N SER A 65 9.70 -2.50 -9.07
CA SER A 65 10.38 -3.75 -8.78
C SER A 65 11.70 -3.83 -9.54
N THR A 66 12.76 -4.26 -8.84
CA THR A 66 14.12 -4.34 -9.36
C THR A 66 14.45 -5.68 -10.00
N ASP A 67 13.67 -6.72 -9.68
CA ASP A 67 13.92 -8.11 -10.09
C ASP A 67 12.84 -8.66 -11.05
N GLY A 68 11.69 -7.98 -11.16
CA GLY A 68 10.59 -8.43 -12.01
C GLY A 68 9.80 -9.62 -11.43
N GLU A 69 10.05 -9.98 -10.18
CA GLU A 69 9.41 -11.12 -9.51
C GLU A 69 8.30 -10.64 -8.55
N PRO A 70 7.23 -11.45 -8.35
CA PRO A 70 6.25 -11.20 -7.31
C PRO A 70 6.91 -11.06 -5.93
N ARG A 71 6.35 -10.22 -5.06
CA ARG A 71 6.88 -9.96 -3.72
C ARG A 71 5.81 -10.13 -2.66
N SER A 72 6.18 -10.79 -1.57
CA SER A 72 5.34 -10.90 -0.38
C SER A 72 5.58 -9.76 0.61
N TYR A 73 4.48 -9.19 1.11
CA TYR A 73 4.45 -8.24 2.22
C TYR A 73 3.65 -8.86 3.38
N PHE A 74 4.03 -8.56 4.62
CA PHE A 74 3.59 -9.33 5.79
C PHE A 74 2.77 -8.48 6.75
N TYR A 75 1.55 -8.93 7.03
CA TYR A 75 0.68 -8.41 8.09
C TYR A 75 0.49 -9.47 9.16
N MET A 76 0.83 -9.16 10.42
CA MET A 76 0.77 -10.10 11.56
C MET A 76 1.42 -11.47 11.28
N GLY A 77 2.51 -11.50 10.51
CA GLY A 77 3.21 -12.73 10.11
C GLY A 77 2.59 -13.49 8.94
N HIS A 78 1.44 -13.03 8.42
CA HIS A 78 0.82 -13.57 7.21
C HIS A 78 1.31 -12.82 5.98
N GLY A 79 2.00 -13.54 5.10
CA GLY A 79 2.45 -13.00 3.81
C GLY A 79 1.31 -12.91 2.81
N ARG A 80 1.20 -11.76 2.15
CA ARG A 80 0.38 -11.55 0.96
C ARG A 80 1.29 -11.26 -0.21
N GLU A 81 1.16 -12.05 -1.26
CA GLU A 81 1.92 -11.87 -2.49
C GLU A 81 1.29 -10.79 -3.38
N PHE A 82 2.14 -9.98 -3.98
CA PHE A 82 1.77 -8.94 -4.93
C PHE A 82 2.56 -9.11 -6.24
N PRO A 83 1.94 -8.82 -7.40
CA PRO A 83 2.63 -8.89 -8.69
C PRO A 83 3.84 -7.96 -8.76
N ALA A 84 4.88 -8.34 -9.50
CA ALA A 84 6.07 -7.49 -9.69
C ALA A 84 5.73 -6.10 -10.25
N ASN A 85 4.76 -6.05 -11.16
CA ASN A 85 4.29 -4.84 -11.80
C ASN A 85 3.33 -4.02 -10.92
N SER A 86 3.33 -4.25 -9.61
CA SER A 86 2.52 -3.48 -8.66
C SER A 86 3.32 -2.51 -7.80
N GLU A 87 4.64 -2.68 -7.70
CA GLU A 87 5.47 -1.79 -6.89
C GLU A 87 5.61 -0.41 -7.55
N VAL A 88 5.43 0.63 -6.73
CA VAL A 88 5.57 2.05 -7.09
C VAL A 88 6.62 2.72 -6.21
N PRO A 89 7.24 3.83 -6.67
CA PRO A 89 8.20 4.57 -5.85
C PRO A 89 7.61 5.02 -4.51
N ILE A 90 8.44 5.10 -3.47
CA ILE A 90 7.96 5.45 -2.13
C ILE A 90 7.25 6.81 -2.06
N ASP A 91 7.62 7.77 -2.89
CA ASP A 91 6.97 9.08 -2.93
C ASP A 91 5.52 8.97 -3.46
N VAL A 92 5.26 8.02 -4.36
CA VAL A 92 3.90 7.69 -4.81
C VAL A 92 3.10 7.05 -3.67
N VAL A 93 3.73 6.16 -2.90
CA VAL A 93 3.09 5.56 -1.70
C VAL A 93 2.69 6.64 -0.70
N ARG A 94 3.60 7.57 -0.38
CA ARG A 94 3.31 8.71 0.51
C ARG A 94 2.14 9.54 0.02
N GLN A 95 2.18 9.95 -1.25
CA GLN A 95 1.11 10.76 -1.84
C GLN A 95 -0.23 10.03 -1.83
N ALA A 96 -0.24 8.72 -2.10
CA ALA A 96 -1.47 7.94 -2.13
C ALA A 96 -2.11 7.80 -0.74
N VAL A 97 -1.32 7.56 0.30
CA VAL A 97 -1.83 7.50 1.68
C VAL A 97 -2.44 8.83 2.09
N LYS A 98 -1.81 9.95 1.73
CA LYS A 98 -2.36 11.29 1.98
C LYS A 98 -3.69 11.51 1.26
N GLU A 99 -3.75 11.21 -0.04
CA GLU A 99 -5.00 11.31 -0.81
C GLU A 99 -6.11 10.45 -0.21
N PHE A 100 -5.79 9.23 0.24
CA PHE A 100 -6.77 8.36 0.92
C PHE A 100 -7.31 9.02 2.20
N MET A 101 -6.44 9.58 3.04
CA MET A 101 -6.84 10.25 4.27
C MET A 101 -7.65 11.54 4.01
N GLU A 102 -7.17 12.40 3.10
CA GLU A 102 -7.79 13.68 2.76
C GLU A 102 -9.15 13.51 2.08
N SER A 103 -9.30 12.46 1.27
CA SER A 103 -10.55 12.15 0.55
C SER A 103 -11.57 11.38 1.38
N SER A 104 -11.33 11.19 2.68
CA SER A 104 -12.16 10.34 3.54
C SER A 104 -12.34 8.92 2.98
N GLY A 105 -11.23 8.37 2.46
CA GLY A 105 -11.11 6.95 2.16
C GLY A 105 -11.40 6.60 0.71
N ALA A 106 -11.48 7.59 -0.19
CA ALA A 106 -11.63 7.31 -1.61
C ALA A 106 -10.33 6.73 -2.20
N ARG A 107 -10.45 5.98 -3.29
CA ARG A 107 -9.31 5.40 -3.99
C ARG A 107 -8.36 6.49 -4.49
N PRO A 108 -7.07 6.48 -4.12
CA PRO A 108 -6.10 7.47 -4.57
C PRO A 108 -5.99 7.57 -6.09
N THR A 109 -5.83 8.81 -6.58
CA THR A 109 -5.80 9.14 -8.01
C THR A 109 -4.39 9.31 -8.56
N CYS A 110 -3.39 9.58 -7.70
CA CYS A 110 -1.98 9.64 -8.08
C CYS A 110 -1.39 8.28 -8.50
N VAL A 111 -2.14 7.19 -8.33
CA VAL A 111 -1.73 5.82 -8.62
C VAL A 111 -2.50 5.28 -9.82
N ARG A 112 -1.81 4.54 -10.70
CA ARG A 112 -2.48 3.69 -11.69
C ARG A 112 -2.85 2.37 -11.04
N TRP A 113 -3.98 1.80 -11.42
CA TRP A 113 -4.52 0.61 -10.77
C TRP A 113 -4.69 -0.52 -11.77
N GLN A 114 -4.56 -1.74 -11.26
CA GLN A 114 -4.89 -2.99 -11.94
C GLN A 114 -5.72 -3.87 -11.01
N ASP A 115 -6.42 -4.84 -11.57
CA ASP A 115 -7.17 -5.80 -10.77
C ASP A 115 -6.24 -6.57 -9.84
N ALA A 116 -6.71 -6.83 -8.62
CA ALA A 116 -6.01 -7.71 -7.70
C ALA A 116 -6.01 -9.15 -8.27
N PRO A 117 -4.89 -9.88 -8.14
CA PRO A 117 -4.80 -11.27 -8.59
C PRO A 117 -5.69 -12.22 -7.78
#